data_AF-A0A957DV34-F1
#
_entry.id   AF-A0A957DV34-F1
#
_cell.length_a   1.000
_cell.length_b   1.000
_cell.length_c   1.000
_cell.angle_alpha   90.00
_cell.angle_beta   90.00
_cell.angle_gamma   90.00
#
_symmetry.space_group_name_H-M   'P 1'
#
loop_
_entity.id
_entity.type
_entity.pdbx_description
1 polymer ?
#
loop_
_entity_poly.entity_id
_entity_poly.type
_entity_poly.pdbx_seq_one_letter_code
_entity_poly.pdbx_strand_id
1 'polypeptide(L)'
;LQDQFGGKRELVVDFAQEYETVAVDGATVVEYQDSRATYQFERGEISASALIGRLSAKYRVQDLAVREPDIEATIRRIYEERLLEM
;
A
#
# COMPACT_ATOMS: atom_id res chain seq x y z
N LEU A 1 -20.65 10.66 -2.21
CA LEU A 1 -19.76 9.97 -3.18
C LEU A 1 -18.30 10.02 -2.68
N GLN A 2 -18.04 9.68 -1.41
CA GLN A 2 -16.76 9.93 -0.73
C GLN A 2 -16.02 8.64 -0.28
N ASP A 3 -16.51 7.46 -0.67
CA ASP A 3 -15.96 6.17 -0.20
C ASP A 3 -14.88 5.55 -1.11
N GLN A 4 -14.69 6.06 -2.34
CA GLN A 4 -13.99 5.29 -3.37
C GLN A 4 -12.48 5.53 -3.49
N PHE A 5 -11.89 6.46 -2.73
CA PHE A 5 -10.46 6.79 -2.88
C PHE A 5 -9.54 6.26 -1.77
N GLY A 6 -10.09 5.72 -0.66
CA GLY A 6 -9.29 5.26 0.49
C GLY A 6 -8.99 3.75 0.54
N GLY A 7 -9.25 3.01 -0.55
CA GLY A 7 -9.27 1.54 -0.52
C GLY A 7 -7.95 0.84 -0.83
N LYS A 8 -7.06 1.47 -1.61
CA LYS A 8 -5.84 0.85 -2.15
C LYS A 8 -4.63 1.25 -1.33
N ARG A 9 -3.86 0.27 -0.86
CA ARG A 9 -2.61 0.45 -0.11
C ARG A 9 -1.48 -0.18 -0.88
N GLU A 10 -0.28 0.29 -0.57
CA GLU A 10 0.94 -0.29 -1.13
C GLU A 10 1.77 -0.93 -0.02
N LEU A 11 2.37 -2.07 -0.31
CA LEU A 11 3.36 -2.71 0.52
C LEU A 11 4.63 -2.82 -0.31
N VAL A 12 5.67 -2.11 0.11
CA VAL A 12 7.01 -2.22 -0.45
C VAL A 12 7.75 -3.30 0.33
N VAL A 13 8.38 -4.22 -0.39
CA VAL A 13 9.10 -5.35 0.16
C VAL A 13 10.49 -5.40 -0.43
N ASP A 14 11.49 -5.35 0.43
CA ASP A 14 12.87 -5.63 0.09
C ASP A 14 13.15 -7.11 0.35
N PHE A 15 13.54 -7.83 -0.68
CA PHE A 15 13.93 -9.23 -0.58
C PHE A 15 15.42 -9.37 -0.32
N ALA A 16 15.79 -10.38 0.47
CA ALA A 16 17.18 -10.68 0.77
C ALA A 16 17.93 -11.31 -0.43
N GLN A 17 17.22 -11.68 -1.49
CA GLN A 17 17.75 -12.28 -2.71
C GLN A 17 16.80 -11.99 -3.89
N GLU A 18 17.32 -12.14 -5.10
CA GLU A 18 16.54 -12.04 -6.33
C GLU A 18 15.62 -13.25 -6.51
N TYR A 19 14.42 -13.02 -7.04
CA TYR A 19 13.45 -14.05 -7.41
C TYR A 19 12.96 -13.80 -8.83
N GLU A 20 12.78 -14.87 -9.61
CA GLU A 20 12.27 -14.76 -10.99
C GLU A 20 10.82 -14.24 -11.02
N THR A 21 10.04 -14.53 -9.98
CA THR A 21 8.66 -14.04 -9.83
C THR A 21 8.31 -13.92 -8.36
N VAL A 22 7.63 -12.83 -8.02
CA VAL A 22 7.24 -12.49 -6.64
C VAL A 22 5.73 -12.34 -6.48
N ALA A 23 4.94 -13.20 -7.14
CA ALA A 23 3.49 -13.13 -7.06
C ALA A 23 2.93 -13.66 -5.72
N VAL A 24 1.85 -13.05 -5.24
CA VAL A 24 1.15 -13.42 -4.01
C VAL A 24 -0.36 -13.16 -4.13
N ASP A 25 -1.18 -14.04 -3.55
CA ASP A 25 -2.63 -13.87 -3.54
C ASP A 25 -3.07 -12.70 -2.66
N GLY A 26 -4.04 -11.93 -3.16
CA GLY A 26 -4.60 -10.76 -2.46
C GLY A 26 -3.82 -9.46 -2.69
N ALA A 27 -2.79 -9.48 -3.51
CA ALA A 27 -2.09 -8.27 -3.94
C ALA A 27 -1.57 -8.39 -5.38
N THR A 28 -1.42 -7.26 -6.05
CA THR A 28 -0.84 -7.20 -7.40
C THR A 28 0.52 -6.53 -7.34
N VAL A 29 1.52 -7.12 -7.99
CA VAL A 29 2.84 -6.50 -8.13
C VAL A 29 2.74 -5.40 -9.17
N VAL A 30 2.96 -4.15 -8.76
CA VAL A 30 2.93 -2.98 -9.67
C VAL A 30 4.33 -2.56 -10.09
N GLU A 31 5.35 -2.96 -9.33
CA GLU A 31 6.75 -2.69 -9.62
C GLU A 31 7.62 -3.80 -9.02
N TYR A 32 8.67 -4.23 -9.73
CA TYR A 32 9.71 -5.11 -9.22
C TYR A 32 11.05 -4.80 -9.87
N GLN A 33 12.01 -4.30 -9.08
CA GLN A 33 13.35 -3.91 -9.53
C GLN A 33 14.36 -4.13 -8.39
N ASP A 34 15.57 -4.60 -8.68
CA ASP A 34 16.67 -4.73 -7.70
C ASP A 34 16.28 -5.46 -6.40
N SER A 35 15.57 -6.60 -6.49
CA SER A 35 15.03 -7.32 -5.32
C SER A 35 14.04 -6.53 -4.45
N ARG A 36 13.53 -5.39 -4.93
CA ARG A 36 12.46 -4.63 -4.29
C ARG A 36 11.18 -4.74 -5.10
N ALA A 37 10.09 -5.15 -4.45
CA ALA A 37 8.76 -5.20 -5.05
C ALA A 37 7.79 -4.24 -4.37
N THR A 38 6.94 -3.61 -5.16
CA THR A 38 5.79 -2.85 -4.67
C THR A 38 4.52 -3.62 -4.99
N TYR A 39 3.75 -3.93 -3.95
CA TYR A 39 2.47 -4.63 -4.03
C TYR A 39 1.34 -3.67 -3.76
N GLN A 40 0.35 -3.62 -4.63
CA GLN A 40 -0.91 -2.92 -4.38
C GLN A 40 -1.97 -3.92 -3.91
N PHE A 41 -2.68 -3.59 -2.83
CA PHE A 41 -3.75 -4.41 -2.27
C PHE A 41 -4.89 -3.56 -1.73
N GLU A 42 -6.09 -4.13 -1.67
CA GLU A 42 -7.26 -3.44 -1.14
C GLU A 42 -7.48 -3.78 0.34
N ARG A 43 -7.65 -2.75 1.19
CA ARG A 43 -7.88 -2.92 2.64
C ARG A 43 -9.10 -3.80 2.95
N GLY A 44 -10.11 -3.76 2.08
CA GLY A 44 -11.33 -4.57 2.23
C GLY A 44 -11.14 -6.05 1.91
N GLU A 45 -10.13 -6.39 1.12
CA GLU A 45 -9.84 -7.78 0.70
C GLU A 45 -8.79 -8.44 1.58
N ILE A 46 -7.71 -7.72 1.94
CA ILE A 46 -6.64 -8.26 2.77
C ILE A 46 -6.02 -7.18 3.66
N SER A 47 -5.66 -7.56 4.89
CA SER A 47 -4.87 -6.68 5.76
C SER A 47 -3.39 -6.71 5.38
N ALA A 48 -2.68 -5.61 5.62
CA ALA A 48 -1.24 -5.54 5.42
C ALA A 48 -0.50 -6.65 6.21
N SER A 49 -0.92 -6.92 7.45
CA SER A 49 -0.32 -7.96 8.28
C SER A 49 -0.50 -9.37 7.72
N ALA A 50 -1.67 -9.68 7.14
CA ALA A 50 -1.92 -10.96 6.50
C ALA A 50 -1.08 -11.11 5.23
N LEU A 51 -0.97 -10.05 4.42
CA LEU A 51 -0.13 -10.03 3.23
C LEU A 51 1.36 -10.21 3.57
N ILE A 52 1.84 -9.49 4.59
CA ILE A 52 3.20 -9.64 5.12
C ILE A 52 3.46 -11.09 5.56
N GLY A 53 2.53 -11.69 6.31
CA GLY A 53 2.65 -13.08 6.75
C GLY A 53 2.79 -14.06 5.58
N ARG A 54 2.01 -13.87 4.49
CA ARG A 54 2.10 -14.69 3.28
C ARG A 54 3.45 -14.52 2.57
N LEU A 55 3.93 -13.28 2.44
CA LEU A 55 5.20 -12.98 1.80
C LEU A 55 6.37 -13.55 2.60
N SER A 56 6.39 -13.34 3.91
CA SER A 56 7.44 -13.87 4.81
C SER A 56 7.45 -15.40 4.90
N ALA A 57 6.33 -16.08 4.62
CA ALA A 57 6.29 -17.54 4.55
C ALA A 57 6.86 -18.10 3.23
N LYS A 58 6.82 -17.31 2.15
CA LYS A 58 7.16 -17.76 0.79
C LYS A 58 8.53 -17.26 0.33
N TYR A 59 8.94 -16.09 0.82
CA TYR A 59 10.16 -15.40 0.41
C TYR A 59 10.96 -14.95 1.64
N ARG A 60 12.28 -14.88 1.45
CA ARG A 60 13.18 -14.28 2.43
C ARG A 60 13.12 -12.75 2.31
N VAL A 61 12.37 -12.15 3.21
CA VAL A 61 12.20 -10.69 3.31
C VAL A 61 13.33 -10.09 4.15
N GLN A 62 13.90 -8.99 3.67
CA GLN A 62 14.90 -8.19 4.37
C GLN A 62 14.26 -6.99 5.08
N ASP A 63 13.37 -6.26 4.39
CA ASP A 63 12.67 -5.10 4.94
C ASP A 63 11.27 -4.93 4.33
N LEU A 64 10.40 -4.21 5.04
CA LEU A 64 8.98 -4.03 4.70
C LEU A 64 8.50 -2.63 5.05
N ALA A 65 7.82 -1.96 4.12
CA ALA A 65 7.18 -0.67 4.37
C ALA A 65 5.76 -0.64 3.79
N VAL A 66 4.78 -0.33 4.64
CA VAL A 66 3.39 -0.09 4.20
C VAL A 66 3.24 1.39 3.89
N ARG A 67 2.77 1.71 2.69
CA ARG A 67 2.41 3.08 2.28
C ARG A 67 0.90 3.17 2.13
N GLU A 68 0.32 4.17 2.78
CA GLU A 68 -1.07 4.56 2.57
C GLU A 68 -1.10 5.67 1.52
N PRO A 69 -2.08 5.69 0.62
CA PRO A 69 -2.25 6.82 -0.27
C PRO A 69 -2.45 8.08 0.58
N ASP A 70 -1.68 9.13 0.30
CA ASP A 70 -1.76 10.40 1.02
C ASP A 70 -3.22 10.87 1.08
N ILE A 71 -3.75 11.00 2.30
CA ILE A 71 -5.05 11.64 2.55
C ILE A 71 -4.91 13.17 2.35
N GLU A 72 -4.10 13.64 1.40
CA GLU A 72 -3.94 15.06 1.07
C GLU A 72 -5.04 15.61 0.15
N ALA A 73 -6.13 14.87 -0.05
CA ALA A 73 -7.29 15.36 -0.80
C ALA A 73 -8.51 15.72 0.08
N THR A 74 -8.46 15.55 1.40
CA THR A 74 -9.68 15.73 2.26
C THR A 74 -9.60 16.89 3.26
N ILE A 75 -8.45 17.54 3.47
CA ILE A 75 -8.35 18.66 4.44
C ILE A 75 -8.51 20.05 3.79
N ARG A 76 -8.62 20.18 2.45
CA ARG A 76 -8.80 21.51 1.82
C ARG A 76 -10.23 22.05 1.75
N ARG A 77 -11.28 21.26 2.02
CA ARG A 77 -12.67 21.75 1.93
C ARG A 77 -13.32 22.22 3.23
N ILE A 78 -12.71 21.98 4.39
CA ILE A 78 -13.27 22.46 5.67
C ILE A 78 -12.71 23.83 6.06
N TYR A 79 -11.55 24.23 5.53
CA TYR A 79 -10.92 25.51 5.89
C TYR A 79 -11.40 26.72 5.07
N GLU A 80 -12.11 26.55 3.94
CA GLU A 80 -12.56 27.69 3.12
C GLU A 80 -13.92 28.28 3.51
N GLU A 81 -14.79 27.58 4.26
CA GLU A 81 -16.12 28.12 4.65
C GLU A 81 -16.14 28.86 6.01
N ARG A 82 -15.01 29.00 6.71
CA ARG A 82 -14.94 29.70 8.02
C ARG A 82 -14.11 30.97 8.04
N LEU A 83 -13.76 31.54 6.88
CA LEU A 83 -13.03 32.81 6.78
C LEU A 83 -13.79 33.92 6.00
N LEU A 84 -15.13 33.85 5.95
CA LEU A 84 -15.97 34.92 5.38
C LEU A 84 -17.04 35.45 6.37
N GLU A 85 -16.82 35.29 7.67
CA GLU A 85 -17.67 35.90 8.71
C GLU A 85 -16.86 36.68 9.78
N MET A 86 -15.84 37.42 9.35
CA MET A 86 -15.28 38.51 10.16
C MET A 86 -15.21 39.81 9.37
#